data_AF-A0A3L7Z9I2-F1
#
_entry.id   AF-A0A3L7Z9I2-F1
#
_cell.length_a   1.000
_cell.length_b   1.000
_cell.length_c   1.000
_cell.angle_alpha   90.00
_cell.angle_beta   90.00
_cell.angle_gamma   90.00
#
_symmetry.space_group_name_H-M   'P 1'
#
loop_
_entity.id
_entity.type
_entity.pdbx_description
1 polymer ?
#
loop_
_entity_poly.entity_id
_entity_poly.type
_entity_poly.pdbx_seq_one_letter_code
_entity_poly.pdbx_strand_id
1 'polypeptide(L)'
;MGINMKRIIYLLAVSCFLLISCHDDDRFSVENVVGNNTSIVGMWLREAGKEQMVYAFFEDGTGYEKTTDRRNNTVSVDGFTYEFDPNTMSIVFDKEFDNAIYSEWTVEMKGKSYMILTHHGIWDAGHGLTHEDTYSFELFRIMDE
;
A
#
# COMPACT_ATOMS: atom_id res chain seq x y z
N MET A 1 21.53 -21.42 38.85
CA MET A 1 20.52 -21.13 37.82
C MET A 1 20.93 -19.88 37.07
N GLY A 2 21.56 -20.04 35.91
CA GLY A 2 22.02 -18.91 35.08
C GLY A 2 21.04 -18.67 33.96
N ILE A 3 20.33 -17.54 34.00
CA ILE A 3 19.44 -17.13 32.92
C ILE A 3 20.32 -16.68 31.75
N ASN A 4 20.16 -17.31 30.59
CA ASN A 4 20.96 -17.07 29.39
C ASN A 4 20.74 -15.62 28.91
N MET A 5 21.76 -14.76 29.05
CA MET A 5 21.72 -13.32 28.79
C MET A 5 21.25 -12.94 27.38
N LYS A 6 21.39 -13.86 26.40
CA LYS A 6 20.87 -13.68 25.04
C LYS A 6 19.33 -13.74 24.97
N ARG A 7 18.66 -14.56 25.78
CA ARG A 7 17.18 -14.63 25.81
C ARG A 7 16.55 -13.38 26.44
N ILE A 8 17.26 -12.71 27.34
CA ILE A 8 16.78 -11.47 27.99
C ILE A 8 16.75 -10.32 26.97
N ILE A 9 17.72 -10.24 26.06
CA ILE A 9 17.75 -9.21 25.00
C ILE A 9 16.58 -9.40 24.01
N TYR A 10 16.28 -10.65 23.62
CA TYR A 10 15.12 -10.93 22.77
C TYR A 10 13.78 -10.60 23.45
N LEU A 11 13.65 -10.88 24.76
CA LEU A 11 12.46 -10.52 25.52
C LEU A 11 12.31 -9.01 25.73
N LEU A 12 13.42 -8.27 25.91
CA LEU A 12 13.38 -6.81 25.99
C LEU A 12 12.99 -6.17 24.66
N ALA A 13 13.52 -6.67 23.54
CA ALA A 13 13.21 -6.14 22.21
C ALA A 13 11.74 -6.34 21.82
N VAL A 14 11.14 -7.48 22.19
CA VAL A 14 9.70 -7.73 21.99
C VAL A 14 8.84 -6.85 22.91
N SER A 15 9.31 -6.56 24.13
CA SER A 15 8.59 -5.68 25.05
C SER A 15 8.59 -4.20 24.64
N CYS A 16 9.62 -3.72 23.93
CA CYS A 16 9.65 -2.36 23.39
C CYS A 16 8.67 -2.14 22.22
N PHE A 17 8.29 -3.20 21.49
CA PHE A 17 7.23 -3.12 20.48
C PHE A 17 5.81 -3.08 21.07
N LEU A 18 5.64 -3.49 22.33
CA LEU A 18 4.34 -3.53 23.01
C LEU A 18 4.04 -2.29 23.86
N LEU A 19 4.95 -1.32 23.95
CA LEU A 19 4.80 -0.11 24.78
C LEU A 19 4.50 1.18 24.00
N ILE A 20 4.25 1.10 22.68
CA ILE A 20 3.70 2.24 21.93
C ILE A 20 2.16 2.26 22.02
N SER A 21 1.51 1.22 22.56
CA SER A 21 0.08 1.25 22.86
C SER A 21 -0.17 1.79 24.27
N CYS A 22 -0.18 3.12 24.40
CA CYS A 22 -0.96 3.93 25.36
C CYS A 22 -0.21 5.24 25.63
N HIS A 23 -0.45 6.22 24.77
CA HIS A 23 -0.45 7.61 25.21
C HIS A 23 -1.60 8.32 24.51
N ASP A 24 -2.78 8.28 25.13
CA ASP A 24 -3.78 9.32 24.97
C ASP A 24 -3.16 10.59 25.59
N ASP A 25 -2.66 11.48 24.74
CA ASP A 25 -2.54 12.89 25.09
C ASP A 25 -2.80 13.72 23.82
N ASP A 26 -3.94 14.41 23.87
CA ASP A 26 -4.38 15.43 22.94
C ASP A 26 -3.23 16.37 22.54
N ARG A 27 -2.89 16.41 21.25
CA ARG A 27 -2.41 17.57 20.47
C ARG A 27 -1.69 17.12 19.20
N PHE A 28 -2.43 17.03 18.11
CA PHE A 28 -2.31 17.92 16.94
C PHE A 28 -3.37 17.45 15.95
N SER A 29 -4.56 18.05 16.01
CA SER A 29 -5.60 17.84 15.01
C SER A 29 -5.12 18.43 13.68
N VAL A 30 -4.32 17.66 12.95
CA VAL A 30 -4.24 17.81 11.50
C VAL A 30 -5.45 17.05 11.00
N GLU A 31 -6.57 17.76 10.89
CA GLU A 31 -7.61 17.38 9.93
C GLU A 31 -7.00 17.49 8.53
N ASN A 32 -6.10 16.57 8.16
CA ASN A 32 -6.07 16.12 6.78
C ASN A 32 -7.01 14.94 6.77
N VAL A 33 -8.21 15.19 6.25
CA VAL A 33 -9.19 14.17 5.91
C VAL A 33 -8.60 13.33 4.78
N VAL A 34 -7.60 12.50 5.09
CA VAL A 34 -7.38 11.26 4.34
C VAL A 34 -8.60 10.42 4.69
N GLY A 35 -9.49 10.20 3.73
CA GLY A 35 -10.73 9.49 3.99
C GLY A 35 -10.45 8.14 4.67
N ASN A 36 -11.38 7.67 5.50
CA ASN A 36 -11.23 6.45 6.29
C ASN A 36 -10.84 5.25 5.39
N ASN A 37 -9.53 4.97 5.31
CA ASN A 37 -8.92 3.99 4.40
C ASN A 37 -8.79 2.60 5.03
N THR A 38 -9.39 2.38 6.21
CA THR A 38 -9.34 1.12 6.95
C THR A 38 -9.80 -0.10 6.15
N SER A 39 -10.60 0.09 5.10
CA SER A 39 -11.02 -0.98 4.20
C SER A 39 -9.86 -1.55 3.37
N ILE A 40 -8.90 -0.71 2.97
CA ILE A 40 -7.79 -1.06 2.08
C ILE A 40 -6.45 -1.20 2.80
N VAL A 41 -6.32 -0.66 4.02
CA VAL A 41 -5.08 -0.79 4.82
C VAL A 41 -4.70 -2.25 5.02
N GLY A 42 -3.40 -2.52 4.84
CA GLY A 42 -2.82 -3.85 4.91
C GLY A 42 -2.03 -4.22 3.65
N MET A 43 -1.62 -5.48 3.60
CA MET A 43 -0.79 -6.02 2.52
C MET A 43 -1.63 -6.84 1.54
N TRP A 44 -1.35 -6.65 0.25
CA TRP A 44 -2.09 -7.22 -0.85
C TRP A 44 -1.15 -7.82 -1.89
N LEU A 45 -1.47 -9.03 -2.33
CA LEU A 45 -0.68 -9.83 -3.25
C LEU A 45 -1.32 -9.85 -4.64
N ARG A 46 -0.51 -9.56 -5.65
CA ARG A 46 -0.78 -9.89 -7.06
C ARG A 46 0.19 -10.97 -7.52
N GLU A 47 -0.34 -12.02 -8.13
CA GLU A 47 0.49 -12.97 -8.87
C GLU A 47 0.32 -12.74 -10.38
N ALA A 48 1.43 -12.43 -11.07
CA ALA A 48 1.46 -12.12 -12.49
C ALA A 48 2.49 -12.99 -13.20
N GLY A 49 2.15 -14.27 -13.37
CA GLY A 49 3.01 -15.25 -14.01
C GLY A 49 4.32 -15.49 -13.23
N LYS A 50 5.42 -14.89 -13.67
CA LYS A 50 6.74 -15.01 -13.01
C LYS A 50 7.06 -13.83 -12.10
N GLU A 51 6.22 -12.81 -12.09
CA GLU A 51 6.32 -11.67 -11.20
C GLU A 51 5.32 -11.83 -10.06
N GLN A 52 5.76 -11.45 -8.87
CA GLN A 52 4.93 -11.31 -7.69
C GLN A 52 5.02 -9.85 -7.24
N MET A 53 3.88 -9.20 -7.06
CA MET A 53 3.80 -7.81 -6.59
C MET A 53 3.07 -7.79 -5.26
N VAL A 54 3.63 -7.07 -4.29
CA VAL A 54 3.01 -6.84 -2.98
C VAL A 54 2.79 -5.35 -2.82
N TYR A 55 1.53 -4.95 -2.63
CA TYR A 55 1.13 -3.59 -2.29
C TYR A 55 0.85 -3.51 -0.80
N ALA A 56 1.48 -2.57 -0.10
CA ALA A 56 1.16 -2.23 1.28
C ALA A 56 0.57 -0.83 1.36
N PHE A 57 -0.61 -0.71 1.97
CA PHE A 57 -1.29 0.57 2.21
C PHE A 57 -1.32 0.85 3.72
N PHE A 58 -0.86 2.03 4.13
CA PHE A 58 -0.80 2.45 5.53
C PHE A 58 -1.84 3.54 5.84
N GLU A 59 -2.28 3.59 7.10
CA GLU A 59 -3.34 4.51 7.54
C GLU A 59 -2.99 5.99 7.29
N ASP A 60 -1.70 6.32 7.30
CA ASP A 60 -1.18 7.67 7.10
C ASP A 60 -1.18 8.15 5.63
N GLY A 61 -1.71 7.36 4.71
CA GLY A 61 -1.73 7.68 3.29
C GLY A 61 -0.39 7.40 2.59
N THR A 62 0.49 6.60 3.19
CA THR A 62 1.71 6.11 2.54
C THR A 62 1.60 4.63 2.19
N GLY A 63 2.47 4.14 1.32
CA GLY A 63 2.55 2.74 0.99
C GLY A 63 3.79 2.39 0.19
N TYR A 64 3.89 1.12 -0.19
CA TYR A 64 4.94 0.66 -1.09
C TYR A 64 4.43 -0.45 -2.02
N GLU A 65 5.01 -0.51 -3.21
CA GLU A 65 4.98 -1.68 -4.08
C GLU A 65 6.31 -2.42 -3.96
N LYS A 66 6.25 -3.73 -3.76
CA LYS A 66 7.41 -4.62 -3.86
C LYS A 66 7.19 -5.57 -5.03
N THR A 67 8.08 -5.52 -6.01
CA THR A 67 8.04 -6.42 -7.17
C THR A 67 9.19 -7.43 -7.09
N THR A 68 8.84 -8.71 -7.19
CA THR A 68 9.80 -9.83 -7.23
C THR A 68 9.70 -10.52 -8.58
N ASP A 69 10.74 -10.39 -9.42
CA ASP A 69 10.85 -11.14 -10.67
C ASP A 69 11.58 -12.47 -10.42
N ARG A 70 10.84 -13.57 -10.48
CA ARG A 70 11.37 -14.92 -10.25
C ARG A 70 12.24 -15.43 -11.40
N ARG A 71 12.23 -14.80 -12.59
CA ARG A 71 13.10 -15.18 -13.72
C ARG A 71 14.56 -14.89 -13.41
N ASN A 72 14.81 -13.70 -12.88
CA ASN A 72 16.14 -13.17 -12.64
C ASN A 72 16.47 -13.09 -11.15
N ASN A 73 15.53 -13.47 -10.28
CA ASN A 73 15.64 -13.39 -8.82
C ASN A 73 15.95 -11.97 -8.34
N THR A 74 15.31 -10.98 -8.96
CA THR A 74 15.46 -9.56 -8.64
C THR A 74 14.26 -9.07 -7.82
N VAL A 75 14.52 -8.12 -6.93
CA VAL A 75 13.51 -7.49 -6.08
C VAL A 75 13.67 -5.98 -6.19
N SER A 76 12.59 -5.26 -6.50
CA SER A 76 12.49 -3.81 -6.39
C SER A 76 11.44 -3.44 -5.35
N VAL A 77 11.60 -2.26 -4.75
CA VAL A 77 10.64 -1.69 -3.79
C VAL A 77 10.54 -0.20 -4.06
N ASP A 78 9.34 0.25 -4.39
CA ASP A 78 9.04 1.63 -4.74
C ASP A 78 7.98 2.16 -3.78
N GLY A 79 8.25 3.29 -3.12
CA GLY A 79 7.35 3.91 -2.17
C GLY A 79 6.36 4.84 -2.87
N PHE A 80 5.15 4.96 -2.33
CA PHE A 80 4.16 5.91 -2.83
C PHE A 80 3.40 6.59 -1.70
N THR A 81 2.87 7.76 -1.99
CA THR A 81 1.84 8.44 -1.19
C THR A 81 0.50 8.35 -1.90
N TYR A 82 -0.59 8.33 -1.16
CA TYR A 82 -1.93 8.25 -1.72
C TYR A 82 -2.99 8.97 -0.88
N GLU A 83 -4.03 9.45 -1.56
CA GLU A 83 -5.26 9.94 -0.95
C GLU A 83 -6.41 9.00 -1.33
N PHE A 84 -7.17 8.54 -0.32
CA PHE A 84 -8.31 7.64 -0.51
C PHE A 84 -9.62 8.37 -0.22
N ASP A 85 -10.55 8.34 -1.18
CA ASP A 85 -11.93 8.78 -0.98
C ASP A 85 -12.84 7.55 -0.78
N PRO A 86 -13.39 7.33 0.43
CA PRO A 86 -14.26 6.20 0.71
C PRO A 86 -15.65 6.32 0.08
N ASN A 87 -16.07 7.50 -0.38
CA ASN A 87 -17.38 7.70 -0.99
C ASN A 87 -17.40 7.23 -2.45
N THR A 88 -16.31 7.51 -3.17
CA THR A 88 -16.11 7.08 -4.56
C THR A 88 -15.31 5.78 -4.64
N MET A 89 -14.70 5.34 -3.53
CA MET A 89 -13.73 4.25 -3.49
C MET A 89 -12.57 4.48 -4.46
N SER A 90 -12.06 5.71 -4.54
CA SER A 90 -10.93 6.05 -5.41
C SER A 90 -9.64 6.35 -4.64
N ILE A 91 -8.50 6.05 -5.27
CA ILE A 91 -7.14 6.29 -4.80
C ILE A 91 -6.45 7.17 -5.84
N VAL A 92 -5.84 8.27 -5.38
CA VAL A 92 -4.93 9.09 -6.18
C VAL A 92 -3.53 8.93 -5.61
N PHE A 93 -2.57 8.47 -6.41
CA PHE A 93 -1.18 8.34 -5.98
C PHE A 93 -0.42 9.64 -6.24
N ASP A 94 0.17 10.20 -5.19
CA ASP A 94 1.09 11.33 -5.30
C ASP A 94 2.46 10.79 -5.76
N LYS A 95 2.71 10.90 -7.06
CA LYS A 95 4.02 10.78 -7.76
C LYS A 95 4.70 9.41 -7.81
N GLU A 96 4.78 8.87 -9.04
CA GLU A 96 6.04 8.45 -9.71
C GLU A 96 5.86 7.95 -11.16
N PHE A 97 4.66 8.04 -11.76
CA PHE A 97 4.49 7.79 -13.19
C PHE A 97 4.69 9.08 -14.00
N ASP A 98 5.92 9.32 -14.46
CA ASP A 98 6.26 10.40 -15.40
C ASP A 98 5.30 10.38 -16.62
N ASN A 99 4.68 11.54 -16.91
CA ASN A 99 3.78 11.87 -18.04
C ASN A 99 2.27 11.56 -17.94
N ALA A 100 1.74 11.16 -16.77
CA ALA A 100 0.29 11.09 -16.59
C ALA A 100 -0.34 12.50 -16.55
N ILE A 101 -1.31 12.76 -17.44
CA ILE A 101 -2.20 13.93 -17.37
C ILE A 101 -3.29 13.68 -16.31
N TYR A 102 -3.73 12.43 -16.18
CA TYR A 102 -4.68 11.95 -15.19
C TYR A 102 -4.30 10.53 -14.77
N SER A 103 -4.35 10.23 -13.48
CA SER A 103 -4.13 8.88 -12.94
C SER A 103 -4.96 8.71 -11.68
N GLU A 104 -6.09 8.02 -11.80
CA GLU A 104 -6.95 7.65 -10.68
C GLU A 104 -7.12 6.14 -10.66
N TRP A 105 -7.21 5.57 -9.47
CA TRP A 105 -7.47 4.17 -9.27
C TRP A 105 -8.80 3.98 -8.56
N THR A 106 -9.66 3.12 -9.07
CA THR A 106 -10.90 2.72 -8.39
C THR A 106 -10.70 1.39 -7.67
N VAL A 107 -11.31 1.28 -6.50
CA VAL A 107 -11.23 0.12 -5.62
C VAL A 107 -12.57 -0.59 -5.57
N GLU A 108 -12.59 -1.87 -5.96
CA GLU A 108 -13.73 -2.77 -5.72
C GLU A 108 -13.35 -3.83 -4.69
N MET A 109 -13.89 -3.72 -3.49
CA MET A 109 -13.70 -4.72 -2.43
C MET A 109 -14.70 -5.87 -2.58
N LYS A 110 -14.23 -7.12 -2.71
CA LYS A 110 -15.08 -8.33 -2.59
C LYS A 110 -14.83 -9.02 -1.25
N GLY A 111 -15.54 -8.53 -0.24
CA GLY A 111 -15.33 -8.94 1.14
C GLY A 111 -14.05 -8.35 1.73
N LYS A 112 -13.44 -9.05 2.69
CA LYS A 112 -12.24 -8.57 3.41
C LYS A 112 -10.91 -9.03 2.81
N SER A 113 -10.92 -10.00 1.89
CA SER A 113 -9.70 -10.70 1.46
C SER A 113 -9.38 -10.53 -0.01
N TYR A 114 -10.22 -9.82 -0.78
CA TYR A 114 -10.05 -9.66 -2.22
C TYR A 114 -10.44 -8.25 -2.65
N MET A 115 -9.60 -7.67 -3.50
CA MET A 115 -9.75 -6.34 -4.05
C MET A 115 -9.46 -6.38 -5.55
N ILE A 116 -10.26 -5.67 -6.33
CA ILE A 116 -9.92 -5.32 -7.71
C ILE A 116 -9.52 -3.85 -7.68
N LEU A 117 -8.29 -3.58 -8.11
CA LEU A 117 -7.73 -2.24 -8.22
C LEU A 117 -7.65 -1.91 -9.71
N THR A 118 -8.44 -0.95 -10.18
CA THR A 118 -8.52 -0.57 -11.59
C THR A 118 -7.93 0.81 -11.78
N HIS A 119 -6.91 0.89 -12.63
CA HIS A 119 -6.32 2.14 -13.06
C HIS A 119 -7.13 2.74 -14.20
N HIS A 120 -7.32 4.06 -14.14
CA HIS A 120 -7.85 4.89 -15.21
C HIS A 120 -6.86 6.01 -15.46
N GLY A 121 -6.18 5.95 -16.60
CA GLY A 121 -5.14 6.91 -16.95
C GLY A 121 -5.41 7.66 -18.23
N ILE A 122 -4.92 8.90 -18.27
CA ILE A 122 -4.73 9.66 -19.50
C ILE A 122 -3.27 10.09 -19.53
N TRP A 123 -2.56 9.72 -20.57
CA TRP A 123 -1.14 9.97 -20.74
C TRP A 123 -0.90 10.94 -21.89
N ASP A 124 0.11 11.81 -21.73
CA ASP A 124 0.63 12.57 -22.86
C ASP A 124 1.43 11.64 -23.78
N ALA A 125 0.92 11.40 -24.98
CA ALA A 125 1.59 10.60 -26.00
C ALA A 125 2.57 11.45 -26.84
N GLY A 126 2.71 12.73 -26.53
CA GLY A 126 3.48 13.72 -27.28
C GLY A 126 2.73 14.27 -28.48
N HIS A 127 3.23 15.38 -29.04
CA HIS A 127 2.67 16.05 -30.22
C HIS A 127 1.19 16.45 -30.10
N GLY A 128 0.70 16.68 -28.88
CA GLY A 128 -0.69 17.03 -28.61
C GLY A 128 -1.67 15.87 -28.72
N LEU A 129 -1.18 14.62 -28.69
CA LEU A 129 -1.99 13.42 -28.63
C LEU A 129 -2.06 12.90 -27.20
N THR A 130 -3.22 12.37 -26.83
CA THR A 130 -3.43 11.70 -25.55
C THR A 130 -3.68 10.22 -25.77
N HIS A 131 -3.23 9.39 -24.83
CA HIS A 131 -3.57 7.97 -24.77
C HIS A 131 -4.37 7.71 -23.50
N GLU A 132 -5.54 7.12 -23.63
CA GLU A 132 -6.33 6.64 -22.50
C GLU A 132 -6.07 5.16 -22.31
N ASP A 133 -5.80 4.76 -21.07
CA ASP A 133 -5.67 3.36 -20.70
C ASP A 133 -6.53 3.02 -19.48
N THR A 134 -6.95 1.77 -19.45
CA THR A 134 -7.68 1.21 -18.32
C THR A 134 -7.24 -0.23 -18.16
N TYR A 135 -6.74 -0.57 -16.98
CA TYR A 135 -6.37 -1.93 -16.64
C TYR A 135 -6.67 -2.23 -15.18
N SER A 136 -6.88 -3.51 -14.87
CA SER A 136 -7.28 -3.96 -13.54
C SER A 136 -6.31 -4.99 -12.99
N PHE A 137 -6.07 -4.90 -11.68
CA PHE A 137 -5.30 -5.85 -10.91
C PHE A 137 -6.20 -6.54 -9.90
N GLU A 138 -6.14 -7.88 -9.89
CA GLU A 138 -6.74 -8.68 -8.83
C GLU A 138 -5.73 -8.85 -7.70
N LEU A 139 -6.15 -8.48 -6.49
CA LEU A 139 -5.32 -8.39 -5.31
C LEU A 139 -5.92 -9.23 -4.17
N PHE A 140 -5.09 -10.06 -3.56
CA PHE A 140 -5.48 -10.94 -2.45
C PHE A 140 -4.84 -10.45 -1.16
N ARG A 141 -5.62 -10.31 -0.10
CA ARG A 141 -5.09 -9.88 1.20
C ARG A 141 -4.13 -10.93 1.73
N ILE A 142 -2.94 -10.50 2.12
CA ILE A 142 -2.02 -11.32 2.91
C ILE A 142 -2.54 -11.25 4.35
N MET A 143 -3.10 -12.35 4.84
CA MET A 143 -3.49 -12.45 6.25
C MET A 143 -2.23 -12.77 7.06
N ASP A 144 -1.93 -11.96 8.07
CA ASP A 144 -0.99 -12.38 9.11
C ASP A 144 -1.64 -13.55 9.86
N GLU A 145 -0.97 -14.70 9.89
CA GLU A 145 -1.37 -15.87 10.69
C GLU A 145 -1.18 -15.65 12.20
#